data_AF-C7LB34-F1
#
_entry.id   AF-C7LB34-F1
#
_cell.length_a   1.000
_cell.length_b   1.000
_cell.length_c   1.000
_cell.angle_alpha   90.00
_cell.angle_beta   90.00
_cell.angle_gamma   90.00
#
_symmetry.space_group_name_H-M   'P 1'
#
loop_
_entity.id
_entity.type
_entity.pdbx_description
1 polymer ?
#
loop_
_entity_poly.entity_id
_entity_poly.type
_entity_poly.pdbx_seq_one_letter_code
_entity_poly.pdbx_strand_id
1 'polypeptide(L)'
;MSVEREFVDAVRIGDGDAGRVVGQSLRALRQAAGFTQIEMAQRLGVGQAAISKIEQRGDVQISSLQRYVEALGASLRIDAAFPVHSNLGVRIQADLGGLVADDEQYVLPIFGDGDGARPTKRDLVISIKPNYSGKIFDGVKTIELRRRFPLSIAAGATAYIYSTSPEMALVGTIKIENVERLQLRLLWKKHGQSASIKKADFDDYFSGLEEGFALKLSTPRRFTRPLTLPELKERFGFKAPQSFLYAKPELQKALRNEHTNLPD
;
A
#
# COMPACT_ATOMS: atom_id res chain seq x y z
N MET A 1 18.98 -13.24 6.79
CA MET A 1 19.10 -12.03 5.96
C MET A 1 17.94 -12.05 4.99
N SER A 2 16.96 -11.16 5.16
CA SER A 2 15.76 -11.15 4.32
C SER A 2 16.07 -10.39 3.03
N VAL A 3 16.02 -11.07 1.88
CA VAL A 3 16.17 -10.45 0.57
C VAL A 3 14.97 -9.52 0.36
N GLU A 4 15.22 -8.21 0.33
CA GLU A 4 14.19 -7.19 0.10
C GLU A 4 13.72 -7.34 -1.37
N ARG A 5 12.53 -7.93 -1.56
CA ARG A 5 11.93 -8.09 -2.88
C ARG A 5 11.23 -6.79 -3.25
N GLU A 6 11.63 -6.17 -4.36
CA GLU A 6 11.00 -4.98 -4.91
C GLU A 6 9.83 -5.37 -5.84
N PHE A 7 8.69 -4.70 -5.69
CA PHE A 7 7.48 -4.99 -6.45
C PHE A 7 7.14 -3.80 -7.35
N VAL A 8 6.83 -4.06 -8.61
CA VAL A 8 6.42 -3.04 -9.58
C VAL A 8 5.04 -3.39 -10.11
N ASP A 9 4.08 -2.50 -9.86
CA ASP A 9 2.69 -2.67 -10.29
C ASP A 9 2.49 -2.05 -11.69
N ALA A 10 1.95 -2.83 -12.62
CA ALA A 10 1.53 -2.32 -13.92
C ALA A 10 0.13 -1.69 -13.79
N VAL A 11 0.05 -0.36 -13.78
CA VAL A 11 -1.21 0.38 -13.61
C VAL A 11 -1.74 0.84 -14.97
N ARG A 12 -3.00 0.50 -15.25
CA ARG A 12 -3.72 1.00 -16.43
C ARG A 12 -4.02 2.49 -16.27
N ILE A 13 -3.49 3.31 -17.16
CA ILE A 13 -3.82 4.75 -17.27
C ILE A 13 -4.66 4.94 -18.54
N GLY A 14 -5.99 4.96 -18.40
CA GLY A 14 -6.95 5.25 -19.49
C GLY A 14 -7.54 4.03 -20.22
N ASP A 15 -8.27 4.31 -21.31
CA ASP A 15 -9.08 3.33 -22.07
C ASP A 15 -8.32 2.53 -23.14
N GLY A 16 -6.98 2.57 -23.14
CA GLY A 16 -6.17 1.83 -24.11
C GLY A 16 -6.30 0.29 -24.01
N ASP A 17 -6.11 -0.40 -25.13
CA ASP A 17 -6.04 -1.86 -25.22
C ASP A 17 -5.12 -2.44 -24.12
N ALA A 18 -5.66 -3.33 -23.29
CA ALA A 18 -5.00 -3.88 -22.10
C ALA A 18 -3.62 -4.46 -22.43
N GLY A 19 -3.50 -5.05 -23.61
CA GLY A 19 -2.24 -5.56 -24.09
C GLY A 19 -1.18 -4.48 -24.23
N ARG A 20 -1.51 -3.35 -24.86
CA ARG A 20 -0.56 -2.25 -25.08
C ARG A 20 -0.06 -1.66 -23.77
N VAL A 21 -0.92 -1.60 -22.76
CA VAL A 21 -0.57 -1.15 -21.40
C VAL A 21 0.44 -2.09 -20.75
N VAL A 22 0.22 -3.40 -20.85
CA VAL A 22 1.15 -4.42 -20.34
C VAL A 22 2.49 -4.32 -21.08
N GLY A 23 2.48 -4.23 -22.41
CA GLY A 23 3.70 -4.10 -23.22
C GLY A 23 4.54 -2.86 -22.87
N GLN A 24 3.89 -1.71 -22.67
CA GLN A 24 4.56 -0.48 -22.22
C GLN A 24 5.16 -0.62 -20.82
N SER A 25 4.46 -1.29 -19.90
CA SER A 25 4.95 -1.53 -18.53
C SER A 25 6.17 -2.44 -18.54
N LEU A 26 6.17 -3.50 -19.35
CA LEU A 26 7.34 -4.39 -19.54
C LEU A 26 8.53 -3.67 -20.15
N ARG A 27 8.29 -2.75 -21.09
CA ARG A 27 9.34 -1.91 -21.67
C ARG A 27 9.97 -1.01 -20.60
N ALA A 28 9.16 -0.35 -19.78
CA ALA A 28 9.64 0.49 -18.69
C ALA A 28 10.46 -0.32 -17.68
N LEU A 29 9.97 -1.51 -17.31
CA LEU A 29 10.68 -2.44 -16.43
C LEU A 29 12.04 -2.86 -16.98
N ARG A 30 12.09 -3.28 -18.25
CA ARG A 30 13.34 -3.68 -18.91
C ARG A 30 14.35 -2.53 -18.94
N GLN A 31 13.88 -1.32 -19.26
CA GLN A 31 14.74 -0.12 -19.30
C GLN A 31 15.26 0.24 -17.91
N ALA A 32 14.42 0.17 -16.88
CA ALA A 32 14.82 0.40 -15.49
C ALA A 32 15.85 -0.64 -15.00
N ALA A 33 15.72 -1.88 -15.45
CA ALA A 33 16.68 -2.96 -15.19
C ALA A 33 17.97 -2.86 -16.03
N GLY A 34 18.10 -1.85 -16.90
CA GLY A 34 19.31 -1.58 -17.67
C GLY A 34 19.51 -2.45 -18.92
N PHE A 35 18.51 -3.20 -19.36
CA PHE A 35 18.62 -4.09 -20.52
C PHE A 35 18.11 -3.45 -21.80
N THR A 36 18.80 -3.68 -22.92
CA THR A 36 18.30 -3.44 -24.27
C THR A 36 17.34 -4.55 -24.70
N GLN A 37 16.56 -4.32 -25.77
CA GLN A 37 15.69 -5.37 -26.32
C GLN A 37 16.50 -6.57 -26.84
N ILE A 38 17.74 -6.36 -27.29
CA ILE A 38 18.61 -7.41 -27.82
C ILE A 38 19.11 -8.29 -26.67
N GLU A 39 19.61 -7.70 -25.60
CA GLU A 39 20.09 -8.44 -24.42
C GLU A 39 18.95 -9.20 -23.74
N MET A 40 17.76 -8.59 -23.68
CA MET A 40 16.56 -9.25 -23.18
C MET A 40 16.16 -10.44 -24.06
N ALA A 41 16.26 -10.30 -25.37
CA ALA A 41 15.99 -11.39 -26.31
C ALA A 41 16.97 -12.55 -26.13
N GLN A 42 18.26 -12.26 -25.95
CA GLN A 42 19.30 -13.25 -25.67
C GLN A 42 19.03 -14.01 -24.37
N ARG A 43 18.67 -13.31 -23.29
CA ARG A 43 18.29 -13.95 -22.01
C ARG A 43 17.10 -14.89 -22.14
N LEU A 44 16.16 -14.55 -23.01
CA LEU A 44 14.96 -15.33 -23.26
C LEU A 44 15.13 -16.43 -24.32
N GLY A 45 16.28 -16.49 -24.99
CA GLY A 45 16.52 -17.41 -26.10
C GLY A 45 15.60 -17.16 -27.30
N VAL A 46 15.17 -15.92 -27.52
CA VAL A 46 14.28 -15.51 -28.63
C VAL A 46 14.91 -14.43 -29.49
N GLY A 47 14.33 -14.14 -30.66
CA GLY A 47 14.76 -13.02 -31.51
C GLY A 47 14.27 -11.66 -30.98
N GLN A 48 15.03 -10.58 -31.25
CA GLN A 48 14.66 -9.21 -30.84
C GLN A 48 13.28 -8.77 -31.34
N ALA A 49 12.86 -9.21 -32.52
CA ALA A 49 11.52 -8.95 -33.06
C ALA A 49 10.39 -9.46 -32.15
N ALA A 50 10.61 -10.56 -31.40
CA ALA A 50 9.65 -11.09 -30.45
C ALA A 50 9.49 -10.14 -29.24
N ILE A 51 10.60 -9.59 -28.73
CA ILE A 51 10.58 -8.60 -27.64
C ILE A 51 9.87 -7.32 -28.06
N SER A 52 10.19 -6.81 -29.25
CA SER A 52 9.52 -5.63 -29.80
C SER A 52 8.01 -5.87 -29.96
N LYS A 53 7.61 -7.06 -30.43
CA LYS A 53 6.20 -7.44 -30.58
C LYS A 53 5.47 -7.50 -29.23
N ILE A 54 6.09 -8.09 -28.21
CA ILE A 54 5.57 -8.17 -26.84
C ILE A 54 5.36 -6.76 -26.27
N GLU A 55 6.34 -5.86 -26.43
CA GLU A 55 6.27 -4.49 -25.91
C GLU A 55 5.30 -3.58 -26.69
N GLN A 56 5.02 -3.86 -27.97
CA GLN A 56 4.22 -2.98 -28.84
C GLN A 56 2.78 -3.44 -29.11
N ARG A 57 2.55 -4.74 -29.32
CA ARG A 57 1.28 -5.25 -29.86
C ARG A 57 0.33 -5.80 -28.81
N GLY A 58 0.81 -6.00 -27.59
CA GLY A 58 -0.02 -6.19 -26.42
C GLY A 58 -0.69 -7.54 -26.23
N ASP A 59 -0.83 -8.36 -27.27
CA ASP A 59 -1.35 -9.71 -27.11
C ASP A 59 -0.23 -10.64 -26.62
N VAL A 60 -0.02 -10.68 -25.29
CA VAL A 60 1.04 -11.42 -24.62
C VAL A 60 0.43 -12.61 -23.88
N GLN A 61 0.83 -13.83 -24.26
CA GLN A 61 0.48 -15.03 -23.49
C GLN A 61 1.07 -14.94 -22.07
N ILE A 62 0.32 -15.39 -21.05
CA ILE A 62 0.77 -15.38 -19.64
C ILE A 62 2.12 -16.09 -19.47
N SER A 63 2.34 -17.20 -20.17
CA SER A 63 3.63 -17.93 -20.16
C SER A 63 4.79 -17.14 -20.77
N SER A 64 4.50 -16.24 -21.72
CA SER A 64 5.50 -15.33 -22.29
C SER A 64 5.79 -14.17 -21.34
N LEU A 65 4.76 -13.68 -20.64
CA LEU A 65 4.88 -12.65 -19.60
C LEU A 65 5.72 -13.15 -18.43
N GLN A 66 5.45 -14.37 -17.95
CA GLN A 66 6.19 -15.03 -16.87
C GLN A 66 7.68 -15.15 -17.22
N ARG A 67 8.00 -15.78 -18.36
CA ARG A 67 9.39 -15.92 -18.81
C ARG A 67 10.09 -14.56 -18.92
N TYR A 68 9.38 -13.54 -19.43
CA TYR A 68 9.92 -12.18 -19.54
C TYR A 68 10.32 -11.61 -18.18
N VAL A 69 9.44 -11.64 -17.19
CA VAL A 69 9.74 -11.06 -15.87
C VAL A 69 10.78 -11.90 -15.12
N GLU A 70 10.77 -13.22 -15.26
CA GLU A 70 11.77 -14.13 -14.69
C GLU A 70 13.18 -13.86 -15.24
N ALA A 71 13.30 -13.59 -16.55
CA ALA A 71 14.56 -13.20 -17.17
C ALA A 71 15.08 -11.82 -16.70
N LEU A 72 14.23 -11.00 -16.09
CA LEU A 72 14.64 -9.79 -15.36
C LEU A 72 14.99 -10.07 -13.88
N GLY A 73 14.74 -11.29 -13.39
CA GLY A 73 14.90 -11.66 -11.98
C GLY A 73 13.67 -11.33 -11.11
N ALA A 74 12.52 -11.06 -11.73
CA ALA A 74 11.25 -10.80 -11.05
C ALA A 74 10.29 -12.00 -11.15
N SER A 75 9.28 -12.05 -10.28
CA SER A 75 8.21 -13.06 -10.33
C SER A 75 6.92 -12.41 -10.84
N LEU A 76 6.14 -13.14 -11.64
CA LEU A 76 4.83 -12.66 -12.10
C LEU A 76 3.77 -12.89 -11.02
N ARG A 77 2.92 -11.89 -10.79
CA ARG A 77 1.66 -12.06 -10.05
C ARG A 77 0.52 -11.41 -10.83
N ILE A 78 -0.62 -12.09 -10.89
CA ILE A 78 -1.87 -11.56 -11.47
C ILE A 78 -2.93 -11.60 -10.39
N ASP A 79 -3.56 -10.47 -10.15
CA ASP A 79 -4.59 -10.27 -9.13
C ASP A 79 -5.89 -9.80 -9.80
N ALA A 80 -7.04 -10.31 -9.36
CA ALA A 80 -8.36 -9.78 -9.72
C ALA A 80 -8.93 -8.95 -8.58
N ALA A 81 -9.43 -7.75 -8.88
CA ALA A 81 -10.00 -6.85 -7.90
C ALA A 81 -11.52 -6.66 -8.12
N PHE A 82 -12.32 -6.80 -7.06
CA PHE A 82 -13.78 -6.70 -7.09
C PHE A 82 -14.28 -5.68 -6.08
N PRO A 83 -15.22 -4.78 -6.40
CA PRO A 83 -15.76 -3.84 -5.41
C PRO A 83 -16.32 -4.53 -4.15
N VAL A 84 -16.09 -3.96 -2.97
CA VAL A 84 -16.46 -4.52 -1.66
C VAL A 84 -17.97 -4.61 -1.46
N HIS A 85 -18.72 -3.73 -2.14
CA HIS A 85 -20.19 -3.73 -2.18
C HIS A 85 -20.77 -4.69 -3.23
N SER A 86 -19.94 -5.41 -3.99
CA SER A 86 -20.42 -6.42 -4.91
C SER A 86 -20.76 -7.70 -4.15
N ASN A 87 -22.03 -8.12 -4.22
CA ASN A 87 -22.47 -9.43 -3.71
C ASN A 87 -21.64 -10.59 -4.32
N LEU A 88 -21.09 -10.41 -5.52
CA LEU A 88 -20.21 -11.38 -6.15
C LEU A 88 -18.83 -11.43 -5.46
N GLY A 89 -18.25 -10.28 -5.12
CA GLY A 89 -16.95 -10.20 -4.44
C GLY A 89 -16.98 -10.83 -3.04
N VAL A 90 -18.06 -10.60 -2.29
CA VAL A 90 -18.29 -11.21 -0.96
C VAL A 90 -18.36 -12.74 -1.06
N ARG A 91 -19.12 -13.26 -2.03
CA ARG A 91 -19.30 -14.71 -2.22
C ARG A 91 -17.99 -15.39 -2.66
N ILE A 92 -17.30 -14.83 -3.65
CA ILE A 92 -16.04 -15.41 -4.15
C ILE A 92 -14.95 -15.39 -3.07
N GLN A 93 -14.89 -14.35 -2.24
CA GLN A 93 -13.95 -14.29 -1.11
C GLN A 93 -14.19 -15.41 -0.09
N ALA A 94 -15.46 -15.71 0.20
CA ALA A 94 -15.84 -16.77 1.13
C ALA A 94 -15.51 -18.17 0.57
N ASP A 95 -15.68 -18.38 -0.74
CA ASP A 95 -15.54 -19.71 -1.37
C ASP A 95 -14.09 -20.03 -1.80
N LEU A 96 -13.33 -19.04 -2.29
CA LEU A 96 -12.01 -19.25 -2.92
C LEU A 96 -10.83 -18.72 -2.09
N GLY A 97 -11.09 -18.07 -0.94
CA GLY A 97 -10.03 -17.47 -0.13
C GLY A 97 -9.45 -16.22 -0.81
N GLY A 98 -10.11 -15.08 -0.61
CA GLY A 98 -9.64 -13.77 -1.07
C GLY A 98 -9.25 -12.84 0.07
N LEU A 99 -8.49 -11.78 -0.25
CA LEU A 99 -8.09 -10.76 0.71
C LEU A 99 -8.72 -9.42 0.33
N VAL A 100 -9.17 -8.63 1.31
CA VAL A 100 -9.64 -7.26 1.05
C VAL A 100 -8.43 -6.37 0.77
N ALA A 101 -8.38 -5.75 -0.40
CA ALA A 101 -7.47 -4.66 -0.74
C ALA A 101 -8.14 -3.30 -0.57
N ASP A 102 -7.30 -2.29 -0.40
CA ASP A 102 -7.62 -1.02 0.24
C ASP A 102 -8.48 -0.03 -0.54
N ASP A 103 -8.77 -0.29 -1.80
CA ASP A 103 -9.55 0.59 -2.67
C ASP A 103 -11.05 0.24 -2.66
N GLU A 104 -11.57 -0.23 -1.51
CA GLU A 104 -12.87 -0.89 -1.41
C GLU A 104 -12.99 -2.06 -2.40
N GLN A 105 -11.94 -2.89 -2.54
CA GLN A 105 -11.98 -4.04 -3.46
C GLN A 105 -11.48 -5.35 -2.83
N TYR A 106 -12.17 -6.47 -3.03
CA TYR A 106 -11.64 -7.82 -2.80
C TYR A 106 -10.59 -8.12 -3.87
N VAL A 107 -9.35 -8.42 -3.44
CA VAL A 107 -8.27 -8.87 -4.31
C VAL A 107 -8.07 -10.38 -4.14
N LEU A 108 -8.21 -11.08 -5.27
CA LEU A 108 -8.06 -12.52 -5.39
C LEU A 108 -6.83 -12.80 -6.27
N PRO A 109 -5.83 -13.53 -5.77
CA PRO A 109 -4.71 -13.94 -6.60
C PRO A 109 -5.21 -14.92 -7.67
N ILE A 110 -4.91 -14.64 -8.93
CA ILE A 110 -5.18 -15.53 -10.07
C ILE A 110 -3.94 -16.38 -10.38
N PHE A 111 -2.74 -15.80 -10.27
CA PHE A 111 -1.48 -16.45 -10.63
C PHE A 111 -0.31 -15.91 -9.80
N GLY A 112 0.66 -16.76 -9.43
CA GLY A 112 1.95 -16.32 -8.89
C GLY A 112 2.91 -17.46 -8.53
N ASP A 113 4.19 -17.33 -8.91
CA ASP A 113 5.23 -18.38 -8.77
C ASP A 113 5.91 -18.44 -7.38
N GLY A 114 5.20 -18.09 -6.31
CA GLY A 114 5.80 -18.03 -4.97
C GLY A 114 4.82 -18.29 -3.84
N ASP A 115 5.23 -19.17 -2.93
CA ASP A 115 4.56 -19.59 -1.70
C ASP A 115 3.99 -18.41 -0.91
N GLY A 116 2.69 -18.12 -1.07
CA GLY A 116 1.81 -17.33 -0.18
C GLY A 116 2.20 -15.90 0.25
N ALA A 117 3.43 -15.45 0.04
CA ALA A 117 4.00 -14.31 0.72
C ALA A 117 3.85 -13.05 -0.15
N ARG A 118 2.84 -12.24 0.16
CA ARG A 118 2.88 -10.80 -0.14
C ARG A 118 4.20 -10.19 0.38
N PRO A 119 4.71 -9.08 -0.18
CA PRO A 119 5.69 -8.26 0.54
C PRO A 119 5.13 -7.93 1.92
N THR A 120 5.77 -8.46 2.94
CA THR A 120 5.37 -8.39 4.35
C THR A 120 5.64 -7.02 4.98
N LYS A 121 5.67 -5.94 4.20
CA LYS A 121 5.80 -4.57 4.76
C LYS A 121 5.48 -3.51 3.71
N ARG A 122 4.22 -3.10 3.63
CA ARG A 122 3.85 -1.88 2.89
C ARG A 122 3.72 -0.75 3.89
N ASP A 123 4.56 0.28 3.74
CA ASP A 123 4.44 1.48 4.56
C ASP A 123 3.19 2.27 4.12
N LEU A 124 2.53 2.91 5.07
CA LEU A 124 1.24 3.57 4.89
C LEU A 124 1.34 5.05 5.23
N VAL A 125 0.43 5.87 4.73
CA VAL A 125 0.19 7.23 5.24
C VAL A 125 -1.20 7.27 5.83
N ILE A 126 -1.33 7.66 7.10
CA ILE A 126 -2.61 7.77 7.79
C ILE A 126 -2.90 9.23 8.15
N SER A 127 -4.11 9.70 7.84
CA SER A 127 -4.57 11.04 8.24
C SER A 127 -5.10 11.02 9.67
N ILE A 128 -4.58 11.90 10.53
CA ILE A 128 -4.98 12.02 11.94
C ILE A 128 -5.20 13.50 12.27
N LYS A 129 -6.22 13.83 13.07
CA LYS A 129 -6.42 15.21 13.53
C LYS A 129 -5.28 15.65 14.47
N PRO A 130 -4.86 16.93 14.46
CA PRO A 130 -3.75 17.43 15.27
C PRO A 130 -3.82 17.06 16.77
N ASN A 131 -5.01 17.18 17.38
CA ASN A 131 -5.20 16.83 18.80
C ASN A 131 -4.94 15.35 19.12
N TYR A 132 -5.01 14.45 18.13
CA TYR A 132 -4.73 13.03 18.31
C TYR A 132 -3.31 12.66 17.89
N SER A 133 -2.76 13.27 16.83
CA SER A 133 -1.38 13.03 16.41
C SER A 133 -0.39 13.45 17.50
N GLY A 134 -0.62 14.60 18.15
CA GLY A 134 0.17 15.02 19.33
C GLY A 134 0.19 13.96 20.43
N LYS A 135 -1.00 13.46 20.84
CA LYS A 135 -1.12 12.41 21.86
C LYS A 135 -0.43 11.10 21.48
N ILE A 136 -0.31 10.79 20.19
CA ILE A 136 0.44 9.61 19.73
C ILE A 136 1.94 9.81 19.98
N PHE A 137 2.47 10.99 19.63
CA PHE A 137 3.88 11.30 19.86
C PHE A 137 4.24 11.43 21.34
N ASP A 138 3.31 11.92 22.16
CA ASP A 138 3.47 12.00 23.62
C ASP A 138 3.32 10.62 24.31
N GLY A 139 3.01 9.55 23.55
CA GLY A 139 2.82 8.19 24.07
C GLY A 139 1.50 7.96 24.81
N VAL A 140 0.63 8.97 24.88
CA VAL A 140 -0.68 8.90 25.55
C VAL A 140 -1.68 8.05 24.75
N LYS A 141 -1.70 8.22 23.43
CA LYS A 141 -2.60 7.49 22.52
C LYS A 141 -1.84 6.35 21.87
N THR A 142 -2.12 5.12 22.33
CA THR A 142 -1.48 3.89 21.82
C THR A 142 -2.38 3.07 20.91
N ILE A 143 -3.65 3.47 20.78
CA ILE A 143 -4.60 2.86 19.84
C ILE A 143 -5.13 3.91 18.88
N GLU A 144 -5.08 3.62 17.58
CA GLU A 144 -5.83 4.36 16.56
C GLU A 144 -7.08 3.59 16.14
N LEU A 145 -8.22 4.27 16.11
CA LEU A 145 -9.51 3.67 15.75
C LEU A 145 -9.85 4.02 14.30
N ARG A 146 -10.32 3.04 13.55
CA ARG A 146 -10.67 3.22 12.13
C ARG A 146 -11.98 2.52 11.81
N ARG A 147 -12.79 3.17 10.97
CA ARG A 147 -14.01 2.56 10.42
C ARG A 147 -13.69 1.42 9.45
N ARG A 148 -12.58 1.52 8.72
CA ARG A 148 -12.06 0.52 7.79
C ARG A 148 -10.53 0.54 7.78
N PHE A 149 -9.91 -0.62 7.79
CA PHE A 149 -8.45 -0.77 7.71
C PHE A 149 -8.08 -2.17 7.20
N PRO A 150 -6.99 -2.33 6.41
CA PRO A 150 -6.61 -3.64 5.89
C PRO A 150 -6.04 -4.52 7.02
N LEU A 151 -6.57 -5.74 7.14
CA LEU A 151 -6.07 -6.74 8.09
C LEU A 151 -4.77 -7.41 7.63
N SER A 152 -4.42 -7.25 6.36
CA SER A 152 -3.23 -7.87 5.76
C SER A 152 -1.93 -7.09 5.98
N ILE A 153 -1.97 -6.03 6.80
CA ILE A 153 -0.76 -5.32 7.20
C ILE A 153 0.07 -6.26 8.08
N ALA A 154 1.29 -6.53 7.63
CA ALA A 154 2.25 -7.26 8.45
C ALA A 154 2.55 -6.49 9.74
N ALA A 155 2.58 -7.23 10.85
CA ALA A 155 3.00 -6.69 12.14
C ALA A 155 4.33 -5.94 12.01
N GLY A 156 4.37 -4.70 12.48
CA GLY A 156 5.53 -3.82 12.42
C GLY A 156 5.65 -2.96 11.15
N ALA A 157 4.60 -2.85 10.32
CA ALA A 157 4.56 -1.89 9.21
C ALA A 157 4.71 -0.44 9.70
N THR A 158 5.36 0.41 8.90
CA THR A 158 5.52 1.83 9.23
C THR A 158 4.32 2.60 8.69
N ALA A 159 3.69 3.41 9.51
CA ALA A 159 2.74 4.41 9.06
C ALA A 159 3.33 5.81 9.25
N TYR A 160 3.28 6.62 8.20
CA TYR A 160 3.54 8.05 8.21
C TYR A 160 2.28 8.77 8.65
N ILE A 161 2.40 9.66 9.63
CA ILE A 161 1.25 10.41 10.17
C ILE A 161 1.13 11.71 9.40
N TYR A 162 0.06 11.85 8.63
CA TYR A 162 -0.37 13.12 8.06
C TYR A 162 -1.31 13.80 9.05
N SER A 163 -0.88 14.92 9.61
CA SER A 163 -1.72 15.75 10.46
C SER A 163 -2.62 16.61 9.60
N THR A 164 -3.94 16.52 9.82
CA THR A 164 -4.92 17.28 9.04
C THR A 164 -4.92 18.76 9.44
N SER A 165 -5.87 19.56 8.92
CA SER A 165 -6.03 20.97 9.30
C SER A 165 -6.10 21.17 10.83
N PRO A 166 -5.46 22.21 11.38
CA PRO A 166 -4.71 23.27 10.68
C PRO A 166 -3.25 22.95 10.31
N GLU A 167 -2.67 21.85 10.78
CA GLU A 167 -1.23 21.56 10.56
C GLU A 167 -0.91 21.18 9.11
N MET A 168 -1.76 20.37 8.46
CA MET A 168 -1.67 20.01 7.04
C MET A 168 -0.27 19.56 6.58
N ALA A 169 0.33 18.61 7.31
CA ALA A 169 1.70 18.16 7.07
C ALA A 169 1.91 16.69 7.45
N LEU A 170 2.89 16.02 6.83
CA LEU A 170 3.47 14.80 7.37
C LEU A 170 4.36 15.16 8.55
N VAL A 171 4.03 14.64 9.74
CA VAL A 171 4.61 15.08 11.02
C VAL A 171 5.48 14.03 11.70
N GLY A 172 5.45 12.79 11.23
CA GLY A 172 6.25 11.71 11.82
C GLY A 172 5.89 10.32 11.33
N THR A 173 6.45 9.32 12.00
CA THR A 173 6.21 7.90 11.77
C THR A 173 5.76 7.19 13.04
N ILE A 174 5.07 6.07 12.85
CA ILE A 174 4.63 5.15 13.90
C ILE A 174 4.72 3.72 13.35
N LYS A 175 4.87 2.73 14.23
CA LYS A 175 4.74 1.32 13.86
C LYS A 175 3.35 0.81 14.20
N ILE A 176 2.76 0.05 13.30
CA ILE A 176 1.51 -0.67 13.53
C ILE A 176 1.87 -2.10 13.94
N GLU A 177 1.73 -2.41 15.22
CA GLU A 177 2.05 -3.72 15.78
C GLU A 177 0.98 -4.77 15.44
N ASN A 178 -0.29 -4.37 15.54
CA ASN A 178 -1.42 -5.25 15.31
C ASN A 178 -2.64 -4.46 14.85
N VAL A 179 -3.52 -5.11 14.11
CA VAL A 179 -4.82 -4.58 13.70
C VAL A 179 -5.90 -5.56 14.15
N GLU A 180 -6.81 -5.10 14.99
CA GLU A 180 -7.93 -5.90 15.49
C GLU A 180 -9.25 -5.40 14.91
N ARG A 181 -10.04 -6.28 14.31
CA ARG A 181 -11.44 -6.01 13.92
C ARG A 181 -12.35 -6.53 15.03
N LEU A 182 -13.19 -5.66 15.58
CA LEU A 182 -14.06 -5.96 16.72
C LEU A 182 -15.43 -5.31 16.55
N GLN A 183 -16.46 -5.92 17.15
CA GLN A 183 -17.76 -5.28 17.36
C GLN A 183 -17.59 -3.98 18.18
N LEU A 184 -18.36 -2.93 17.86
CA LEU A 184 -18.20 -1.61 18.48
C LEU A 184 -18.27 -1.62 20.01
N ARG A 185 -19.13 -2.48 20.58
CA ARG A 185 -19.23 -2.67 22.04
C ARG A 185 -17.92 -3.15 22.64
N LEU A 186 -17.29 -4.15 22.01
CA LEU A 186 -16.01 -4.71 22.45
C LEU A 186 -14.86 -3.76 22.16
N LEU A 187 -14.89 -3.09 21.00
CA LEU A 187 -13.91 -2.09 20.59
C LEU A 187 -13.84 -0.94 21.62
N TRP A 188 -14.99 -0.41 22.03
CA TRP A 188 -15.07 0.62 23.07
C TRP A 188 -14.56 0.11 24.42
N LYS A 189 -15.07 -1.05 24.86
CA LYS A 189 -14.71 -1.65 26.16
C LYS A 189 -13.20 -1.90 26.27
N LYS A 190 -12.57 -2.39 25.19
CA LYS A 190 -11.16 -2.79 25.19
C LYS A 190 -10.22 -1.63 24.92
N HIS A 191 -10.59 -0.68 24.07
CA HIS A 191 -9.65 0.31 23.54
C HIS A 191 -10.07 1.77 23.71
N GLY A 192 -11.27 2.07 24.21
CA GLY A 192 -11.78 3.45 24.32
C GLY A 192 -10.84 4.38 25.10
N GLN A 193 -10.28 3.90 26.22
CA GLN A 193 -9.32 4.67 27.02
C GLN A 193 -8.00 4.91 26.28
N SER A 194 -7.39 3.85 25.74
CA SER A 194 -6.11 3.91 25.01
C SER A 194 -6.19 4.66 23.67
N ALA A 195 -7.40 4.81 23.12
CA ALA A 195 -7.66 5.60 21.91
C ALA A 195 -7.76 7.11 22.20
N SER A 196 -7.81 7.51 23.48
CA SER A 196 -7.88 8.89 23.95
C SER A 196 -9.01 9.73 23.32
N ILE A 197 -10.16 9.09 23.09
CA ILE A 197 -11.38 9.67 22.49
C ILE A 197 -12.55 9.62 23.49
N LYS A 198 -13.44 10.62 23.45
CA LYS A 198 -14.64 10.61 24.30
C LYS A 198 -15.68 9.64 23.74
N LYS A 199 -16.57 9.13 24.59
CA LYS A 199 -17.62 8.19 24.17
C LYS A 199 -18.54 8.78 23.10
N ALA A 200 -19.00 10.02 23.28
CA ALA A 200 -19.82 10.72 22.27
C ALA A 200 -19.12 10.79 20.91
N ASP A 201 -17.85 11.22 20.88
CA ASP A 201 -17.06 11.29 19.64
C ASP A 201 -16.86 9.91 18.99
N PHE A 202 -16.71 8.85 19.80
CA PHE A 202 -16.63 7.48 19.32
C PHE A 202 -17.95 7.03 18.67
N ASP A 203 -19.08 7.27 19.33
CA ASP A 203 -20.40 6.86 18.85
C ASP A 203 -20.75 7.61 17.55
N ASP A 204 -20.46 8.91 17.47
CA ASP A 204 -20.63 9.70 16.24
C ASP A 204 -19.74 9.20 15.10
N TYR A 205 -18.46 8.92 15.39
CA TYR A 205 -17.50 8.47 14.38
C TYR A 205 -17.88 7.10 13.78
N PHE A 206 -18.41 6.19 14.61
CA PHE A 206 -18.83 4.84 14.20
C PHE A 206 -20.32 4.72 13.90
N SER A 207 -21.05 5.84 13.81
CA SER A 207 -22.48 5.83 13.52
C SER A 207 -22.80 5.07 12.22
N GLY A 208 -23.80 4.20 12.29
CA GLY A 208 -24.22 3.33 11.20
C GLY A 208 -23.33 2.10 10.94
N LEU A 209 -22.38 1.78 11.82
CA LEU A 209 -21.55 0.58 11.74
C LEU A 209 -21.79 -0.36 12.92
N GLU A 210 -21.54 -1.65 12.72
CA GLU A 210 -21.59 -2.67 13.79
C GLU A 210 -20.18 -3.05 14.29
N GLU A 211 -19.16 -2.77 13.48
CA GLU A 211 -17.77 -3.14 13.72
C GLU A 211 -16.82 -2.01 13.36
N GLY A 212 -15.62 -2.08 13.94
CA GLY A 212 -14.53 -1.16 13.67
C GLY A 212 -13.17 -1.81 13.90
N PHE A 213 -12.12 -1.04 13.64
CA PHE A 213 -10.73 -1.50 13.69
C PHE A 213 -9.97 -0.73 14.77
N ALA A 214 -9.15 -1.44 15.54
CA ALA A 214 -8.18 -0.89 16.47
C ALA A 214 -6.76 -1.23 16.00
N LEU A 215 -5.95 -0.19 15.76
CA LEU A 215 -4.56 -0.30 15.36
C LEU A 215 -3.71 -0.08 16.60
N LYS A 216 -2.93 -1.07 17.01
CA LYS A 216 -1.95 -0.93 18.08
C LYS A 216 -0.72 -0.22 17.55
N LEU A 217 -0.46 0.96 18.13
CA LEU A 217 0.62 1.84 17.75
C LEU A 217 1.82 1.65 18.67
N SER A 218 3.03 1.66 18.10
CA SER A 218 4.29 1.65 18.86
C SER A 218 5.34 2.53 18.20
N THR A 219 6.40 2.84 18.94
CA THR A 219 7.59 3.52 18.41
C THR A 219 7.28 4.84 17.68
N PRO A 220 6.53 5.78 18.31
CA PRO A 220 6.27 7.09 17.71
C PRO A 220 7.57 7.84 17.50
N ARG A 221 7.76 8.40 16.31
CA ARG A 221 8.91 9.25 15.98
C ARG A 221 8.42 10.49 15.24
N ARG A 222 8.55 11.64 15.89
CA ARG A 222 8.22 12.93 15.28
C ARG A 222 9.34 13.35 14.32
N PHE A 223 8.98 13.95 13.19
CA PHE A 223 9.96 14.54 12.30
C PHE A 223 10.48 15.85 12.87
N THR A 224 11.78 16.10 12.71
CA THR A 224 12.42 17.37 13.09
C THR A 224 11.82 18.52 12.29
N ARG A 225 11.52 18.30 11.01
CA ARG A 225 10.82 19.23 10.12
C ARG A 225 9.60 18.53 9.50
N PRO A 226 8.38 19.00 9.78
CA PRO A 226 7.19 18.52 9.08
C PRO A 226 7.24 18.83 7.58
N LEU A 227 6.77 17.90 6.75
CA LEU A 227 6.62 18.10 5.30
C LEU A 227 5.20 18.60 5.02
N THR A 228 5.10 19.85 4.61
CA THR A 228 3.80 20.52 4.43
C THR A 228 3.05 19.99 3.20
N LEU A 229 1.72 20.11 3.18
CA LEU A 229 0.92 19.70 2.03
C LEU A 229 1.36 20.34 0.70
N PRO A 230 1.70 21.65 0.62
CA PRO A 230 2.25 22.25 -0.60
C PRO A 230 3.52 21.54 -1.08
N GLU A 231 4.48 21.31 -0.18
CA GLU A 231 5.73 20.62 -0.50
C GLU A 231 5.48 19.17 -0.97
N LEU A 232 4.55 18.47 -0.32
CA LEU A 232 4.20 17.10 -0.68
C LEU A 232 3.50 17.02 -2.05
N LYS A 233 2.67 18.02 -2.38
CA LYS A 233 2.02 18.13 -3.69
C LYS A 233 3.03 18.38 -4.80
N GLU A 234 3.94 19.32 -4.60
CA GLU A 234 4.94 19.71 -5.58
C GLU A 234 5.94 18.57 -5.84
N ARG A 235 6.45 17.93 -4.78
CA ARG A 235 7.50 16.91 -4.89
C ARG A 235 6.97 15.52 -5.24
N PHE A 236 5.75 15.16 -4.82
CA PHE A 236 5.25 13.77 -4.88
C PHE A 236 3.84 13.62 -5.45
N GLY A 237 3.20 14.71 -5.90
CA GLY A 237 1.80 14.69 -6.33
C GLY A 237 0.84 14.21 -5.24
N PHE A 238 1.18 14.47 -3.97
CA PHE A 238 0.47 13.94 -2.82
C PHE A 238 -0.95 14.52 -2.67
N LYS A 239 -1.91 13.64 -2.33
CA LYS A 239 -3.24 14.03 -1.88
C LYS A 239 -3.50 13.40 -0.52
N ALA A 240 -3.99 14.20 0.42
CA ALA A 240 -4.27 13.72 1.77
C ALA A 240 -5.35 12.62 1.72
N PRO A 241 -5.12 11.46 2.38
CA PRO A 241 -6.09 10.38 2.37
C PRO A 241 -7.26 10.70 3.29
N GLN A 242 -8.45 10.21 2.93
CA GLN A 242 -9.61 10.23 3.83
C GLN A 242 -9.49 9.14 4.91
N SER A 243 -8.92 7.99 4.57
CA SER A 243 -8.57 6.92 5.51
C SER A 243 -7.05 6.77 5.60
N PHE A 244 -6.44 6.08 4.64
CA PHE A 244 -4.99 5.93 4.51
C PHE A 244 -4.63 5.83 3.02
N LEU A 245 -3.34 5.89 2.68
CA LEU A 245 -2.82 5.46 1.37
C LEU A 245 -1.55 4.62 1.56
N TYR A 246 -1.20 3.79 0.59
CA TYR A 246 0.14 3.21 0.56
C TYR A 246 1.17 4.27 0.19
N ALA A 247 2.28 4.30 0.93
CA ALA A 247 3.37 5.21 0.62
C ALA A 247 4.02 4.80 -0.71
N LYS A 248 4.03 5.70 -1.70
CA LYS A 248 4.71 5.48 -2.99
C LYS A 248 6.22 5.27 -2.78
N PRO A 249 6.91 4.49 -3.64
CA PRO A 249 8.36 4.29 -3.52
C PRO A 249 9.17 5.60 -3.44
N GLU A 250 8.79 6.61 -4.23
CA GLU A 250 9.43 7.93 -4.22
C GLU A 250 9.31 8.64 -2.87
N LEU A 251 8.13 8.58 -2.26
CA LEU A 251 7.87 9.15 -0.93
C LEU A 251 8.65 8.38 0.15
N GLN A 252 8.68 7.05 0.06
CA GLN A 252 9.46 6.22 0.98
C GLN A 252 10.96 6.54 0.88
N LYS A 253 11.51 6.68 -0.33
CA LYS A 253 12.93 7.02 -0.55
C LYS A 253 13.28 8.41 -0.02
N ALA A 254 12.42 9.40 -0.26
CA ALA A 254 12.63 10.76 0.25
C ALA A 254 12.60 10.80 1.78
N LEU A 255 11.64 10.11 2.40
CA LEU A 255 11.52 10.04 3.85
C LEU A 255 12.68 9.25 4.49
N ARG A 256 13.17 8.20 3.81
CA ARG A 256 14.40 7.49 4.21
C ARG A 256 15.65 8.36 4.14
N ASN A 257 15.78 9.24 3.14
CA ASN A 257 16.95 10.11 2.99
C ASN A 257 16.92 11.33 3.93
N GLU A 258 15.73 11.84 4.28
CA GLU A 258 15.59 12.82 5.36
C GLU A 258 15.93 12.21 6.74
N HIS A 259 16.05 10.88 6.85
CA HIS A 259 16.62 10.19 8.03
C HIS A 259 18.16 10.12 8.04
N THR A 260 18.86 10.38 6.93
CA THR A 260 20.34 10.24 6.83
C THR A 260 21.11 11.53 7.07
N ASN A 261 20.43 12.69 7.14
CA ASN A 261 21.05 14.00 7.38
C ASN A 261 20.82 14.50 8.83
N LEU A 262 21.07 13.65 9.81
CA LEU A 262 21.21 14.08 11.21
C LEU A 262 22.62 13.68 11.67
N PRO A 263 23.43 14.60 12.21
CA PRO A 263 24.69 14.24 12.85
C PRO A 263 24.39 13.39 14.09
N ASP A 264 25.28 12.42 14.36
CA ASP A 264 25.26 11.53 15.53
C ASP A 264 25.09 12.28 16.86
#